data_AF-A0A1S2YZ65-F1
#
_entry.id   AF-A0A1S2YZ65-F1
#
_cell.length_a   1.000
_cell.length_b   1.000
_cell.length_c   1.000
_cell.angle_alpha   90.00
_cell.angle_beta   90.00
_cell.angle_gamma   90.00
#
_symmetry.space_group_name_H-M   'P 1'
#
loop_
_entity.id
_entity.type
_entity.pdbx_description
1 polymer ?
#
loop_
_entity_poly.entity_id
_entity_poly.type
_entity_poly.pdbx_seq_one_letter_code
_entity_poly.pdbx_strand_id
1 'polypeptide(L)'
;MATFTVATLSPSSSCFFAPARYHRSLNRLSPSLLYKNWHPKLPLLKCSPSSSDSETSTTDWTFKLISGIAGTGFIETSYLTYLKLTGSGVFCPIGGGTCSDILNSDYALVFGVPLPLIGMVAYGFVAALSLQLATKENLPFGINISNAQLILLASSTSMATASAYFLYILTTTFSGSSCSYCLLSVLLSFSLFFITLKDIGLQEKYKQLGLQLFIASLVILTLNTSYSSAKSASSSMAKIELPYFATEITTPSSPFALSLAKYLHSIGAKMYGAFWCSHCLEQKEMFGREAAKQLDYVECFPDGYRTGIKMIDACIDAKIEGFPTWIINEKVVSGELELPELAQVSGYSEPVQPS
;
A
#
# COMPACT_ATOMS: atom_id res chain seq x y z
N MET A 1 -26.43 42.86 16.66
CA MET A 1 -26.34 44.08 15.82
C MET A 1 -25.76 43.64 14.49
N ALA A 2 -26.33 43.84 13.30
CA ALA A 2 -27.60 44.35 12.81
C ALA A 2 -27.61 43.84 11.33
N THR A 3 -28.41 42.82 11.00
CA THR A 3 -29.71 42.90 10.29
C THR A 3 -29.69 43.21 8.78
N PHE A 4 -30.26 42.25 8.02
CA PHE A 4 -31.11 42.37 6.82
C PHE A 4 -30.46 42.89 5.50
N THR A 5 -30.82 42.46 4.29
CA THR A 5 -32.09 41.90 3.75
C THR A 5 -31.85 41.22 2.38
N VAL A 6 -32.76 40.31 2.05
CA VAL A 6 -32.95 39.59 0.76
C VAL A 6 -33.54 40.51 -0.33
N ALA A 7 -33.18 40.27 -1.60
CA ALA A 7 -34.11 40.45 -2.73
C ALA A 7 -33.65 39.66 -3.98
N THR A 8 -34.47 38.69 -4.37
CA THR A 8 -34.53 38.04 -5.69
C THR A 8 -35.07 38.99 -6.76
N LEU A 9 -34.67 38.82 -8.04
CA LEU A 9 -35.54 38.85 -9.24
C LEU A 9 -34.72 38.72 -10.55
N SER A 10 -35.05 37.70 -11.35
CA SER A 10 -34.97 37.69 -12.83
C SER A 10 -36.15 38.52 -13.39
N PRO A 11 -36.34 38.86 -14.70
CA PRO A 11 -35.80 38.21 -15.90
C PRO A 11 -35.51 39.13 -17.13
N SER A 12 -35.10 38.50 -18.24
CA SER A 12 -35.41 38.81 -19.64
C SER A 12 -34.85 40.06 -20.34
N SER A 13 -34.10 39.75 -21.43
CA SER A 13 -34.24 40.30 -22.78
C SER A 13 -34.20 41.82 -22.99
N SER A 14 -33.18 42.31 -23.72
CA SER A 14 -33.33 42.83 -25.09
C SER A 14 -32.11 43.66 -25.52
N CYS A 15 -31.73 43.44 -26.77
CA CYS A 15 -30.74 44.18 -27.55
C CYS A 15 -30.91 45.70 -27.50
N PHE A 16 -29.79 46.42 -27.40
CA PHE A 16 -29.70 47.82 -27.80
C PHE A 16 -28.82 47.98 -29.03
N PHE A 17 -29.38 48.63 -30.03
CA PHE A 17 -28.76 49.12 -31.26
C PHE A 17 -27.76 50.25 -30.97
N ALA A 18 -26.65 50.26 -31.70
CA ALA A 18 -25.82 51.45 -31.93
C ALA A 18 -26.18 52.07 -33.29
N PRO A 19 -26.33 53.40 -33.43
CA PRO A 19 -26.61 54.03 -34.71
C PRO A 19 -25.34 54.60 -35.37
N ALA A 20 -25.20 54.42 -36.68
CA ALA A 20 -24.25 55.17 -37.50
C ALA A 20 -24.93 55.69 -38.77
N ARG A 21 -25.43 56.93 -38.65
CA ARG A 21 -25.30 58.07 -39.57
C ARG A 21 -25.43 57.83 -41.09
N TYR A 22 -26.61 58.21 -41.60
CA TYR A 22 -26.89 59.03 -42.80
C TYR A 22 -26.01 58.87 -44.06
N HIS A 23 -26.61 58.34 -45.13
CA HIS A 23 -26.61 59.03 -46.42
C HIS A 23 -27.95 58.88 -47.13
N ARG A 24 -28.39 59.99 -47.73
CA ARG A 24 -29.69 60.26 -48.31
C ARG A 24 -29.65 60.00 -49.82
N SER A 25 -30.58 59.23 -50.37
CA SER A 25 -31.14 59.47 -51.71
C SER A 25 -32.42 58.68 -51.94
N LEU A 26 -33.44 59.38 -52.41
CA LEU A 26 -34.77 58.90 -52.76
C LEU A 26 -34.76 58.09 -54.08
N ASN A 27 -35.59 57.05 -54.16
CA ASN A 27 -36.69 56.89 -55.14
C ASN A 27 -37.38 55.54 -54.87
N ARG A 28 -38.63 55.51 -54.39
CA ARG A 28 -39.92 55.56 -55.13
C ARG A 28 -40.30 54.20 -55.76
N LEU A 29 -41.48 53.72 -55.34
CA LEU A 29 -42.39 52.71 -55.93
C LEU A 29 -42.29 51.22 -55.50
N SER A 30 -43.37 50.81 -54.82
CA SER A 30 -44.01 49.48 -54.72
C SER A 30 -44.88 49.22 -55.98
N PRO A 31 -45.59 48.08 -56.22
CA PRO A 31 -45.59 46.72 -55.63
C PRO A 31 -45.54 45.56 -56.67
N SER A 32 -45.35 44.34 -56.16
CA SER A 32 -45.97 43.05 -56.57
C SER A 32 -45.66 42.34 -57.91
N LEU A 33 -45.33 41.06 -57.73
CA LEU A 33 -45.70 39.85 -58.51
C LEU A 33 -44.83 39.36 -59.70
N LEU A 34 -44.38 38.10 -59.51
CA LEU A 34 -44.23 37.01 -60.49
C LEU A 34 -43.25 37.19 -61.65
N TYR A 35 -42.06 36.57 -61.55
CA TYR A 35 -41.53 35.73 -62.65
C TYR A 35 -40.34 34.86 -62.22
N LYS A 36 -40.54 33.53 -62.31
CA LYS A 36 -39.67 32.54 -62.99
C LYS A 36 -38.14 32.56 -62.78
N ASN A 37 -37.65 31.39 -62.36
CA ASN A 37 -36.45 30.69 -62.81
C ASN A 37 -35.20 31.53 -63.06
N TRP A 38 -34.35 31.66 -62.05
CA TRP A 38 -32.90 31.77 -62.25
C TRP A 38 -32.18 30.96 -61.16
N HIS A 39 -31.69 29.78 -61.55
CA HIS A 39 -30.61 29.08 -60.85
C HIS A 39 -29.28 29.60 -61.41
N PRO A 40 -28.41 30.19 -60.58
CA PRO A 40 -26.98 30.07 -60.75
C PRO A 40 -26.44 29.10 -59.70
N LYS A 41 -25.74 28.07 -60.17
CA LYS A 41 -24.98 27.12 -59.35
C LYS A 41 -24.02 27.88 -58.43
N LEU A 42 -24.26 27.86 -57.11
CA LEU A 42 -23.20 28.07 -56.13
C LEU A 42 -22.46 26.73 -55.92
N PRO A 43 -21.12 26.70 -55.93
CA PRO A 43 -20.40 25.52 -55.49
C PRO A 43 -20.73 25.28 -54.01
N LEU A 44 -21.23 24.09 -53.73
CA LEU A 44 -21.50 23.58 -52.40
C LEU A 44 -20.16 23.52 -51.66
N LEU A 45 -19.90 24.50 -50.80
CA LEU A 45 -18.80 24.46 -49.84
C LEU A 45 -19.08 23.30 -48.89
N LYS A 46 -18.55 22.14 -49.28
CA LYS A 46 -18.49 20.94 -48.47
C LYS A 46 -17.60 21.30 -47.28
N CYS A 47 -18.22 21.58 -46.13
CA CYS A 47 -17.51 21.48 -44.87
C CYS A 47 -17.10 20.02 -44.73
N SER A 48 -15.90 19.69 -45.21
CA SER A 48 -15.20 18.51 -44.75
C SER A 48 -15.04 18.64 -43.24
N PRO A 49 -15.35 17.61 -42.45
CA PRO A 49 -14.97 17.63 -41.05
C PRO A 49 -13.45 17.71 -41.00
N SER A 50 -12.94 18.72 -40.31
CA SER A 50 -11.56 18.75 -39.88
C SER A 50 -11.30 17.47 -39.09
N SER A 51 -10.45 16.61 -39.64
CA SER A 51 -9.93 15.40 -39.04
C SER A 51 -9.48 15.66 -37.60
N SER A 52 -10.29 15.22 -36.64
CA SER A 52 -9.98 15.12 -35.22
C SER A 52 -9.76 13.65 -34.85
N ASP A 53 -8.90 12.96 -35.60
CA ASP A 53 -8.64 11.52 -35.44
C ASP A 53 -7.41 11.22 -34.54
N SER A 54 -6.73 12.24 -34.02
CA SER A 54 -5.54 12.07 -33.17
C SER A 54 -5.82 11.98 -31.67
N GLU A 55 -6.93 12.54 -31.17
CA GLU A 55 -7.23 12.54 -29.73
C GLU A 55 -7.82 11.19 -29.26
N THR A 56 -8.71 10.56 -30.04
CA THR A 56 -9.42 9.34 -29.64
C THR A 56 -8.51 8.09 -29.52
N SER A 57 -7.42 8.05 -30.28
CA SER A 57 -6.52 6.88 -30.39
C SER A 57 -5.53 6.79 -29.22
N THR A 58 -5.16 7.93 -28.64
CA THR A 58 -4.17 8.00 -27.56
C THR A 58 -4.79 7.67 -26.21
N THR A 59 -6.03 8.10 -25.96
CA THR A 59 -6.75 7.84 -24.70
C THR A 59 -7.08 6.35 -24.50
N ASP A 60 -7.45 5.64 -25.57
CA ASP A 60 -7.74 4.19 -25.49
C ASP A 60 -6.49 3.37 -25.10
N TRP A 61 -5.33 3.69 -25.68
CA TRP A 61 -4.07 3.05 -25.31
C TRP A 61 -3.66 3.36 -23.87
N THR A 62 -3.89 4.60 -23.40
CA THR A 62 -3.65 4.99 -22.02
C THR A 62 -4.47 4.16 -21.04
N PHE A 63 -5.77 3.96 -21.28
CA PHE A 63 -6.61 3.14 -20.40
C PHE A 63 -6.22 1.66 -20.40
N LYS A 64 -5.82 1.10 -21.56
CA LYS A 64 -5.27 -0.27 -21.63
C LYS A 64 -3.99 -0.42 -20.81
N LEU A 65 -3.10 0.58 -20.88
CA LEU A 65 -1.87 0.60 -20.09
C LEU A 65 -2.16 0.70 -18.58
N ILE A 66 -3.08 1.57 -18.18
CA ILE A 66 -3.54 1.70 -16.78
C ILE A 66 -4.12 0.36 -16.29
N SER A 67 -4.94 -0.30 -17.11
CA SER A 67 -5.54 -1.60 -16.80
C SER A 67 -4.47 -2.68 -16.62
N GLY A 68 -3.44 -2.71 -17.47
CA GLY A 68 -2.30 -3.62 -17.35
C GLY A 68 -1.51 -3.41 -16.06
N ILE A 69 -1.11 -2.17 -15.75
CA ILE A 69 -0.35 -1.84 -14.53
C ILE A 69 -1.17 -2.17 -13.27
N ALA A 70 -2.45 -1.82 -13.25
CA ALA A 70 -3.34 -2.13 -12.14
C ALA A 70 -3.57 -3.64 -11.99
N GLY A 71 -3.67 -4.38 -13.10
CA GLY A 71 -3.75 -5.84 -13.10
C GLY A 71 -2.51 -6.50 -12.48
N THR A 72 -1.30 -6.00 -12.77
CA THR A 72 -0.08 -6.47 -12.09
C THR A 72 -0.15 -6.22 -10.58
N GLY A 73 -0.57 -5.02 -10.15
CA GLY A 73 -0.75 -4.72 -8.72
C GLY A 73 -1.82 -5.59 -8.06
N PHE A 74 -2.89 -5.93 -8.77
CA PHE A 74 -3.92 -6.87 -8.28
C PHE A 74 -3.34 -8.26 -8.05
N ILE A 75 -2.53 -8.78 -8.97
CA ILE A 75 -1.89 -10.10 -8.83
C ILE A 75 -0.93 -10.09 -7.63
N GLU A 76 -0.08 -9.06 -7.53
CA GLU A 76 0.86 -8.89 -6.41
C GLU A 76 0.13 -8.90 -5.06
N THR A 77 -0.90 -8.05 -4.92
CA THR A 77 -1.63 -7.90 -3.66
C THR A 77 -2.52 -9.11 -3.35
N SER A 78 -3.01 -9.83 -4.36
CA SER A 78 -3.71 -11.11 -4.18
C SER A 78 -2.77 -12.18 -3.62
N TYR A 79 -1.54 -12.26 -4.15
CA TYR A 79 -0.53 -13.20 -3.66
C TYR A 79 -0.19 -12.92 -2.18
N LEU A 80 0.09 -11.67 -1.82
CA LEU A 80 0.37 -11.30 -0.43
C LEU A 80 -0.83 -11.54 0.50
N THR A 81 -2.05 -11.29 0.02
CA THR A 81 -3.27 -11.58 0.76
C THR A 81 -3.39 -13.07 1.05
N TYR A 82 -3.16 -13.92 0.05
CA TYR A 82 -3.19 -15.37 0.20
C TYR A 82 -2.18 -15.82 1.27
N LEU A 83 -0.92 -15.39 1.18
CA LEU A 83 0.11 -15.76 2.16
C LEU A 83 -0.24 -15.32 3.57
N LYS A 84 -0.79 -14.10 3.73
CA LYS A 84 -1.20 -13.58 5.04
C LYS A 84 -2.36 -14.39 5.65
N LEU A 85 -3.28 -14.89 4.84
CA LEU A 85 -4.41 -15.70 5.28
C LEU A 85 -4.03 -17.15 5.57
N THR A 86 -3.05 -17.71 4.85
CA THR A 86 -2.58 -19.09 5.06
C THR A 86 -1.45 -19.20 6.08
N GLY A 87 -0.90 -18.09 6.57
CA GLY A 87 0.26 -18.08 7.46
C GLY A 87 1.53 -18.65 6.81
N SER A 88 1.60 -18.62 5.48
CA SER A 88 2.72 -19.19 4.72
C SER A 88 3.86 -18.16 4.60
N GLY A 89 5.10 -18.64 4.68
CA GLY A 89 6.29 -17.78 4.55
C GLY A 89 6.34 -17.05 3.20
N VAL A 90 6.80 -15.80 3.22
CA VAL A 90 6.91 -14.94 2.03
C VAL A 90 8.30 -15.11 1.41
N PHE A 91 8.36 -15.39 0.11
CA PHE A 91 9.63 -15.43 -0.62
C PHE A 91 10.04 -14.01 -1.03
N CYS A 92 11.07 -13.44 -0.40
CA CYS A 92 11.54 -12.09 -0.74
C CYS A 92 12.88 -12.15 -1.51
N PRO A 93 12.89 -11.88 -2.83
CA PRO A 93 14.07 -12.08 -3.68
C PRO A 93 15.21 -11.09 -3.41
N ILE A 94 14.92 -9.96 -2.74
CA ILE A 94 15.90 -8.92 -2.40
C ILE A 94 15.64 -8.53 -0.94
N GLY A 95 16.55 -8.90 -0.02
CA GLY A 95 16.47 -8.52 1.40
C GLY A 95 16.33 -9.67 2.43
N GLY A 96 16.22 -10.93 2.02
CA GLY A 96 16.11 -12.07 2.95
C GLY A 96 14.86 -11.99 3.86
N GLY A 97 14.93 -12.56 5.07
CA GLY A 97 13.82 -12.60 6.04
C GLY A 97 13.26 -11.23 6.45
N THR A 98 14.00 -10.14 6.22
CA THR A 98 13.63 -8.76 6.65
C THR A 98 12.31 -8.23 6.07
N CYS A 99 11.88 -8.79 4.95
CA CYS A 99 10.63 -8.47 4.27
C CYS A 99 9.42 -9.16 4.95
N SER A 100 9.64 -10.32 5.57
CA SER A 100 8.64 -11.01 6.41
C SER A 100 8.30 -10.17 7.63
N ASP A 101 9.30 -9.55 8.27
CA ASP A 101 9.09 -8.68 9.45
C ASP A 101 8.15 -7.53 9.14
N ILE A 102 8.32 -6.89 7.98
CA ILE A 102 7.49 -5.77 7.53
C ILE A 102 6.05 -6.25 7.27
N LEU A 103 5.89 -7.38 6.56
CA LEU A 103 4.59 -7.95 6.22
C LEU A 103 3.86 -8.57 7.43
N ASN A 104 4.58 -8.85 8.51
CA ASN A 104 4.02 -9.35 9.77
C ASN A 104 3.92 -8.31 10.88
N SER A 105 4.43 -7.10 10.67
CA SER A 105 4.30 -5.98 11.60
C SER A 105 2.85 -5.47 11.74
N ASP A 106 2.62 -4.66 12.77
CA ASP A 106 1.36 -3.92 12.98
C ASP A 106 1.00 -3.01 11.80
N TYR A 107 1.99 -2.58 11.01
CA TYR A 107 1.77 -1.76 9.81
C TYR A 107 1.23 -2.55 8.62
N ALA A 108 1.18 -3.89 8.71
CA ALA A 108 0.54 -4.74 7.70
C ALA A 108 -1.00 -4.80 7.87
N LEU A 109 -1.56 -4.19 8.91
CA LEU A 109 -2.99 -4.13 9.18
C LEU A 109 -3.47 -2.67 9.24
N VAL A 110 -4.54 -2.36 8.53
CA VAL A 110 -5.25 -1.07 8.61
C VAL A 110 -6.64 -1.33 9.17
N PHE A 111 -6.93 -0.79 10.36
CA PHE A 111 -8.15 -1.11 11.13
C PHE A 111 -8.39 -2.63 11.31
N GLY A 112 -7.31 -3.41 11.50
CA GLY A 112 -7.37 -4.86 11.65
C GLY A 112 -7.55 -5.65 10.35
N VAL A 113 -7.70 -4.97 9.21
CA VAL A 113 -7.80 -5.60 7.89
C VAL A 113 -6.41 -5.68 7.25
N PRO A 114 -6.00 -6.83 6.69
CA PRO A 114 -4.76 -6.94 5.94
C PRO A 114 -4.63 -5.87 4.87
N LEU A 115 -3.56 -5.07 4.94
CA LEU A 115 -3.21 -4.09 3.93
C LEU A 115 -3.18 -4.66 2.49
N PRO A 116 -2.63 -5.86 2.23
CA PRO A 116 -2.68 -6.43 0.88
C PRO A 116 -4.11 -6.70 0.39
N LEU A 117 -5.07 -6.97 1.29
CA LEU A 117 -6.48 -7.13 0.91
C LEU A 117 -7.09 -5.80 0.44
N ILE A 118 -6.78 -4.71 1.13
CA ILE A 118 -7.18 -3.35 0.72
C ILE A 118 -6.57 -3.00 -0.64
N GLY A 119 -5.28 -3.32 -0.82
CA GLY A 119 -4.58 -3.16 -2.08
C GLY A 119 -5.23 -3.94 -3.22
N MET A 120 -5.61 -5.20 -2.97
CA MET A 120 -6.30 -6.06 -3.94
C MET A 120 -7.62 -5.43 -4.40
N VAL A 121 -8.43 -4.90 -3.48
CA VAL A 121 -9.67 -4.21 -3.84
C VAL A 121 -9.39 -2.94 -4.65
N ALA A 122 -8.40 -2.13 -4.24
CA ALA A 122 -8.07 -0.87 -4.91
C ALA A 122 -7.53 -1.09 -6.34
N TYR A 123 -6.53 -1.96 -6.50
CA TYR A 123 -5.97 -2.30 -7.82
C TYR A 123 -7.01 -2.98 -8.71
N GLY A 124 -7.83 -3.89 -8.15
CA GLY A 124 -8.91 -4.55 -8.90
C GLY A 124 -9.96 -3.55 -9.40
N PHE A 125 -10.33 -2.57 -8.56
CA PHE A 125 -11.24 -1.50 -8.95
C PHE A 125 -10.69 -0.64 -10.08
N VAL A 126 -9.42 -0.21 -9.98
CA VAL A 126 -8.75 0.58 -11.04
C VAL A 126 -8.64 -0.22 -12.34
N ALA A 127 -8.27 -1.50 -12.25
CA ALA A 127 -8.15 -2.39 -13.42
C ALA A 127 -9.50 -2.58 -14.13
N ALA A 128 -10.56 -2.83 -13.37
CA ALA A 128 -11.91 -3.00 -13.90
C ALA A 128 -12.46 -1.70 -14.52
N LEU A 129 -12.30 -0.57 -13.84
CA LEU A 129 -12.78 0.72 -14.32
C LEU A 129 -12.04 1.11 -15.61
N SER A 130 -10.71 1.04 -15.63
CA SER A 130 -9.91 1.35 -16.83
C SER A 130 -10.19 0.43 -18.00
N LEU A 131 -10.44 -0.87 -17.76
CA LEU A 131 -10.85 -1.80 -18.81
C LEU A 131 -12.19 -1.39 -19.43
N GLN A 132 -13.17 -0.99 -18.62
CA GLN A 132 -14.47 -0.53 -19.10
C GLN A 132 -14.36 0.77 -19.92
N LEU A 133 -13.47 1.70 -19.52
CA LEU A 133 -13.20 2.90 -20.33
C LEU A 133 -12.53 2.55 -21.66
N ALA A 134 -11.68 1.52 -21.71
CA ALA A 134 -11.01 1.08 -22.92
C ALA A 134 -11.96 0.33 -23.90
N THR A 135 -12.85 -0.53 -23.38
CA THR A 135 -13.76 -1.30 -24.24
C THR A 135 -14.94 -0.48 -24.77
N LYS A 136 -15.15 0.75 -24.25
CA LYS A 136 -16.31 1.61 -24.57
C LYS A 136 -17.65 0.89 -24.42
N GLU A 137 -17.71 -0.16 -23.61
CA GLU A 137 -18.96 -0.78 -23.22
C GLU A 137 -19.77 0.19 -22.35
N ASN A 138 -21.09 0.06 -22.37
CA ASN A 138 -21.96 0.89 -21.53
C ASN A 138 -21.51 0.74 -20.07
N LEU A 139 -20.98 1.81 -19.49
CA LEU A 139 -20.54 1.83 -18.10
C LEU A 139 -21.71 1.35 -17.21
N PRO A 140 -21.49 0.35 -16.35
CA PRO A 140 -22.50 -0.10 -15.41
C PRO A 140 -22.89 1.07 -14.50
N PHE A 141 -24.15 1.08 -14.06
CA PHE A 141 -24.73 2.12 -13.18
C PHE A 141 -24.96 3.51 -13.82
N GLY A 142 -24.91 3.65 -15.14
CA GLY A 142 -25.25 4.92 -15.81
C GLY A 142 -24.25 6.05 -15.56
N ILE A 143 -22.99 5.69 -15.30
CA ILE A 143 -21.91 6.64 -15.02
C ILE A 143 -21.43 7.26 -16.35
N ASN A 144 -21.31 8.59 -16.39
CA ASN A 144 -20.72 9.29 -17.53
C ASN A 144 -19.19 9.12 -17.57
N ILE A 145 -18.60 9.11 -18.77
CA ILE A 145 -17.14 8.98 -18.99
C ILE A 145 -16.34 9.99 -18.16
N SER A 146 -16.79 11.26 -18.11
CA SER A 146 -16.14 12.32 -17.34
C SER A 146 -16.11 12.03 -15.83
N ASN A 147 -17.20 11.46 -15.29
CA ASN A 147 -17.26 11.06 -13.89
C ASN A 147 -16.34 9.85 -13.63
N ALA A 148 -16.29 8.91 -14.56
CA ALA A 148 -15.43 7.73 -14.45
C ALA A 148 -13.94 8.11 -14.47
N GLN A 149 -13.54 9.08 -15.31
CA GLN A 149 -12.18 9.66 -15.30
C GLN A 149 -11.87 10.36 -13.97
N LEU A 150 -12.83 11.10 -13.40
CA LEU A 150 -12.66 11.74 -12.09
C LEU A 150 -12.51 10.71 -10.97
N ILE A 151 -13.29 9.63 -10.99
CA ILE A 151 -13.18 8.51 -10.05
C ILE A 151 -11.82 7.82 -10.19
N LEU A 152 -11.34 7.60 -11.41
CA LEU A 152 -10.03 7.00 -11.69
C LEU A 152 -8.88 7.87 -11.19
N LEU A 153 -8.99 9.19 -11.34
CA LEU A 153 -8.02 10.12 -10.79
C LEU A 153 -8.06 10.13 -9.26
N ALA A 154 -9.25 10.13 -8.67
CA ALA A 154 -9.42 10.12 -7.22
C ALA A 154 -8.84 8.84 -6.60
N SER A 155 -9.10 7.67 -7.20
CA SER A 155 -8.58 6.38 -6.74
C SER A 155 -7.06 6.29 -6.87
N SER A 156 -6.49 6.64 -8.02
CA SER A 156 -5.03 6.65 -8.22
C SER A 156 -4.30 7.65 -7.31
N THR A 157 -4.88 8.82 -7.06
CA THR A 157 -4.36 9.79 -6.08
C THR A 157 -4.35 9.21 -4.67
N SER A 158 -5.44 8.53 -4.28
CA SER A 158 -5.54 7.86 -2.98
C SER A 158 -4.47 6.77 -2.82
N MET A 159 -4.32 5.90 -3.83
CA MET A 159 -3.32 4.82 -3.83
C MET A 159 -1.88 5.33 -3.78
N ALA A 160 -1.56 6.38 -4.56
CA ALA A 160 -0.23 7.01 -4.53
C ALA A 160 0.05 7.66 -3.18
N THR A 161 -0.94 8.33 -2.58
CA THR A 161 -0.78 8.94 -1.25
C THR A 161 -0.56 7.88 -0.17
N ALA A 162 -1.35 6.80 -0.17
CA ALA A 162 -1.18 5.69 0.75
C ALA A 162 0.21 5.03 0.58
N SER A 163 0.63 4.81 -0.66
CA SER A 163 1.95 4.24 -0.98
C SER A 163 3.10 5.14 -0.51
N ALA A 164 2.98 6.46 -0.67
CA ALA A 164 3.95 7.42 -0.15
C ALA A 164 4.03 7.38 1.38
N TYR A 165 2.89 7.24 2.05
CA TYR A 165 2.82 7.10 3.50
C TYR A 165 3.47 5.80 3.98
N PHE A 166 3.24 4.67 3.30
CA PHE A 166 3.90 3.40 3.65
C PHE A 166 5.39 3.42 3.36
N LEU A 167 5.82 4.08 2.29
CA LEU A 167 7.24 4.30 2.01
C LEU A 167 7.90 5.17 3.10
N TYR A 168 7.19 6.18 3.61
CA TYR A 168 7.63 6.97 4.76
C TYR A 168 7.81 6.09 6.00
N ILE A 169 6.86 5.20 6.31
CA ILE A 169 7.02 4.25 7.43
C ILE A 169 8.19 3.30 7.21
N LEU A 170 8.32 2.73 6.01
CA LEU A 170 9.40 1.82 5.64
C LEU A 170 10.77 2.47 5.92
N THR A 171 10.95 3.71 5.48
CA THR A 171 12.24 4.42 5.61
C THR A 171 12.52 4.91 7.03
N THR A 172 11.49 5.26 7.81
CA THR A 172 11.67 5.83 9.16
C THR A 172 11.64 4.82 10.29
N THR A 173 10.81 3.77 10.17
CA THR A 173 10.64 2.76 11.22
C THR A 173 11.52 1.54 10.97
N PHE A 174 11.71 1.17 9.71
CA PHE A 174 12.45 -0.04 9.30
C PHE A 174 13.75 0.32 8.58
N SER A 175 14.50 1.29 9.09
CA SER A 175 15.66 1.92 8.42
C SER A 175 16.84 0.97 8.08
N GLY A 176 16.74 -0.33 8.36
CA GLY A 176 17.71 -1.37 7.98
C GLY A 176 17.13 -2.52 7.15
N SER A 177 15.82 -2.51 6.84
CA SER A 177 15.11 -3.60 6.17
C SER A 177 14.55 -3.16 4.81
N SER A 178 14.51 -4.08 3.85
CA SER A 178 14.01 -3.81 2.49
C SER A 178 12.87 -4.76 2.15
N CYS A 179 11.73 -4.22 1.73
CA CYS A 179 10.59 -5.01 1.25
C CYS A 179 10.40 -4.83 -0.26
N SER A 180 10.81 -5.83 -1.05
CA SER A 180 10.74 -5.76 -2.52
C SER A 180 9.31 -5.60 -3.04
N TYR A 181 8.33 -6.27 -2.41
CA TYR A 181 6.92 -6.13 -2.76
C TYR A 181 6.38 -4.74 -2.43
N CYS A 182 6.73 -4.18 -1.27
CA CYS A 182 6.30 -2.84 -0.89
C CYS A 182 6.82 -1.78 -1.89
N LEU A 183 8.08 -1.92 -2.33
CA LEU A 183 8.68 -1.05 -3.35
C LEU A 183 8.03 -1.23 -4.72
N LEU A 184 7.73 -2.46 -5.13
CA LEU A 184 7.00 -2.72 -6.37
C LEU A 184 5.62 -2.05 -6.34
N SER A 185 4.87 -2.20 -5.25
CA SER A 185 3.56 -1.57 -5.12
C SER A 185 3.62 -0.03 -5.14
N VAL A 186 4.65 0.56 -4.53
CA VAL A 186 4.94 2.00 -4.64
C VAL A 186 5.13 2.38 -6.12
N LEU A 187 5.99 1.68 -6.86
CA LEU A 187 6.24 1.97 -8.27
C LEU A 187 4.97 1.86 -9.11
N LEU A 188 4.14 0.85 -8.89
CA LEU A 188 2.88 0.66 -9.61
C LEU A 188 1.88 1.79 -9.29
N SER A 189 1.68 2.14 -8.02
CA SER A 189 0.75 3.21 -7.61
C SER A 189 1.17 4.59 -8.13
N PHE A 190 2.45 4.94 -8.04
CA PHE A 190 2.96 6.20 -8.58
C PHE A 190 2.84 6.24 -10.11
N SER A 191 3.12 5.12 -10.80
CA SER A 191 2.97 5.04 -12.27
C SER A 191 1.52 5.29 -12.69
N LEU A 192 0.54 4.67 -12.02
CA LEU A 192 -0.88 4.90 -12.26
C LEU A 192 -1.26 6.38 -12.07
N PHE A 193 -0.77 7.00 -10.99
CA PHE A 193 -1.03 8.41 -10.71
C PHE A 193 -0.41 9.36 -11.77
N PHE A 194 0.83 9.13 -12.19
CA PHE A 194 1.46 9.98 -13.21
C PHE A 194 0.82 9.82 -14.60
N ILE A 195 0.44 8.60 -14.97
CA ILE A 195 -0.24 8.34 -16.25
C ILE A 195 -1.62 9.01 -16.26
N THR A 196 -2.40 8.87 -15.19
CA THR A 196 -3.72 9.52 -15.07
C THR A 196 -3.62 11.05 -15.01
N LEU A 197 -2.59 11.60 -14.35
CA LEU A 197 -2.33 13.04 -14.35
C LEU A 197 -1.92 13.60 -15.72
N LYS A 198 -1.22 12.80 -16.54
CA LYS A 198 -0.77 13.22 -17.87
C LYS A 198 -1.94 13.31 -18.85
N ASP A 199 -2.95 12.47 -18.69
CA ASP A 199 -4.15 12.44 -19.52
C ASP A 199 -5.03 13.70 -19.34
N ILE A 200 -4.90 14.41 -18.22
CA ILE A 200 -5.69 15.62 -17.91
C ILE A 200 -5.02 16.89 -18.46
N GLY A 201 -5.78 17.73 -19.16
CA GLY A 201 -5.31 19.02 -19.68
C GLY A 201 -4.89 20.01 -18.58
N LEU A 202 -3.90 20.87 -18.85
CA LEU A 202 -3.30 21.81 -17.89
C LEU A 202 -4.30 22.76 -17.19
N GLN A 203 -5.38 23.15 -17.86
CA GLN A 203 -6.43 24.01 -17.30
C GLN A 203 -7.24 23.27 -16.21
N GLU A 204 -7.67 22.04 -16.51
CA GLU A 204 -8.35 21.16 -15.57
C GLU A 204 -7.44 20.74 -14.39
N LYS A 205 -6.10 20.65 -14.58
CA LYS A 205 -5.17 20.32 -13.49
C LYS A 205 -5.27 21.27 -12.31
N TYR A 206 -5.33 22.57 -12.54
CA TYR A 206 -5.44 23.56 -11.46
C TYR A 206 -6.77 23.45 -10.71
N LYS A 207 -7.86 23.19 -11.44
CA LYS A 207 -9.19 23.00 -10.87
C LYS A 207 -9.26 21.71 -10.02
N GLN A 208 -8.54 20.67 -10.43
CA GLN A 208 -8.55 19.37 -9.78
C GLN A 208 -7.51 19.23 -8.66
N LEU A 209 -6.51 20.12 -8.60
CA LEU A 209 -5.49 20.12 -7.56
C LEU A 209 -6.09 20.24 -6.15
N GLY A 210 -7.13 21.08 -5.98
CA GLY A 210 -7.84 21.20 -4.70
C GLY A 210 -8.47 19.88 -4.25
N LEU A 211 -9.08 19.13 -5.18
CA LEU A 211 -9.66 17.82 -4.90
C LEU A 211 -8.57 16.79 -4.56
N GLN A 212 -7.45 16.79 -5.27
CA GLN A 212 -6.34 15.88 -5.00
C GLN A 212 -5.70 16.13 -3.63
N LEU A 213 -5.46 17.39 -3.26
CA LEU A 213 -4.96 17.74 -1.94
C LEU A 213 -5.94 17.35 -0.83
N PHE A 214 -7.24 17.53 -1.07
CA PHE A 214 -8.27 17.10 -0.14
C PHE A 214 -8.27 15.58 0.05
N ILE A 215 -8.24 14.80 -1.03
CA ILE A 215 -8.17 13.34 -0.97
C ILE A 215 -6.88 12.90 -0.27
N ALA A 216 -5.73 13.49 -0.61
CA ALA A 216 -4.46 13.15 0.00
C ALA A 216 -4.48 13.43 1.52
N SER A 217 -5.01 14.59 1.94
CA SER A 217 -5.18 14.93 3.35
C SER A 217 -6.10 13.96 4.08
N LEU A 218 -7.21 13.54 3.45
CA LEU A 218 -8.12 12.55 4.05
C LEU A 218 -7.45 11.17 4.20
N VAL A 219 -6.71 10.73 3.19
CA VAL A 219 -5.98 9.45 3.24
C VAL A 219 -4.92 9.48 4.34
N ILE A 220 -4.11 10.54 4.41
CA ILE A 220 -3.10 10.70 5.46
C ILE A 220 -3.76 10.73 6.84
N LEU A 221 -4.85 11.50 7.01
CA LEU A 221 -5.57 11.55 8.29
C LEU A 221 -6.13 10.18 8.67
N THR A 222 -6.69 9.44 7.71
CA THR A 222 -7.26 8.11 7.93
C THR A 222 -6.19 7.11 8.33
N LEU A 223 -5.06 7.07 7.60
CA LEU A 223 -3.93 6.20 7.92
C LEU A 223 -3.31 6.56 9.26
N ASN A 224 -3.06 7.84 9.51
CA ASN A 224 -2.54 8.31 10.80
C ASN A 224 -3.49 7.94 11.94
N THR A 225 -4.81 8.12 11.77
CA THR A 225 -5.81 7.70 12.75
C THR A 225 -5.80 6.18 12.94
N SER A 226 -5.66 5.40 11.87
CA SER A 226 -5.59 3.94 11.95
C SER A 226 -4.37 3.48 12.76
N TYR A 227 -3.19 4.02 12.48
CA TYR A 227 -1.95 3.63 13.16
C TYR A 227 -1.77 4.29 14.54
N SER A 228 -2.31 5.49 14.74
CA SER A 228 -2.41 6.09 16.08
C SER A 228 -3.40 5.33 16.92
N SER A 229 -4.49 4.82 16.34
CA SER A 229 -5.44 3.94 17.00
C SER A 229 -4.89 2.53 17.15
N ALA A 230 -3.98 2.06 16.31
CA ALA A 230 -3.25 0.81 16.56
C ALA A 230 -2.34 0.99 17.78
N LYS A 231 -1.61 2.11 17.89
CA LYS A 231 -0.85 2.49 19.10
C LYS A 231 -1.74 2.73 20.31
N SER A 232 -2.93 3.33 20.11
CA SER A 232 -3.85 3.69 21.19
C SER A 232 -4.72 2.51 21.63
N ALA A 233 -5.18 1.64 20.75
CA ALA A 233 -5.88 0.38 21.05
C ALA A 233 -4.92 -0.67 21.62
N SER A 234 -3.64 -0.65 21.21
CA SER A 234 -2.56 -1.32 21.93
C SER A 234 -2.36 -0.75 23.36
N SER A 235 -2.74 0.52 23.60
CA SER A 235 -2.70 1.14 24.94
C SER A 235 -4.04 1.14 25.72
N SER A 236 -5.19 0.97 25.07
CA SER A 236 -6.53 1.21 25.66
C SER A 236 -7.51 0.05 25.49
N MET A 237 -7.19 -0.98 24.70
CA MET A 237 -7.90 -2.26 24.67
C MET A 237 -6.94 -3.45 24.78
N ALA A 238 -6.05 -3.38 25.76
CA ALA A 238 -5.64 -4.49 26.62
C ALA A 238 -4.54 -3.95 27.53
N LYS A 239 -4.75 -4.04 28.84
CA LYS A 239 -3.62 -4.41 29.68
C LYS A 239 -3.24 -5.79 29.15
N ILE A 240 -2.27 -5.88 28.23
CA ILE A 240 -1.88 -7.14 27.57
C ILE A 240 -1.30 -8.01 28.68
N GLU A 241 -2.16 -8.78 29.34
CA GLU A 241 -1.80 -9.73 30.39
C GLU A 241 -1.80 -11.11 29.71
N LEU A 242 -0.63 -11.51 29.21
CA LEU A 242 -0.42 -12.83 28.64
C LEU A 242 0.04 -13.74 29.77
N PRO A 243 -0.78 -14.70 30.20
CA PRO A 243 -0.31 -15.72 31.12
C PRO A 243 0.81 -16.51 30.44
N TYR A 244 1.80 -16.93 31.23
CA TYR A 244 2.85 -17.81 30.74
C TYR A 244 2.25 -19.09 30.16
N PHE A 245 2.73 -19.51 28.99
CA PHE A 245 2.43 -20.80 28.41
C PHE A 245 3.72 -21.41 27.86
N ALA A 246 3.86 -22.73 27.99
CA ALA A 246 4.96 -23.45 27.39
C ALA A 246 4.62 -23.81 25.94
N THR A 247 5.44 -23.37 24.99
CA THR A 247 5.36 -23.81 23.59
C THR A 247 5.89 -25.24 23.47
N GLU A 248 5.09 -26.13 22.91
CA GLU A 248 5.52 -27.51 22.64
C GLU A 248 6.31 -27.57 21.33
N ILE A 249 7.51 -28.14 21.39
CA ILE A 249 8.39 -28.34 20.22
C ILE A 249 8.02 -29.64 19.55
N THR A 250 7.56 -29.54 18.31
CA THR A 250 6.96 -30.69 17.62
C THR A 250 7.96 -31.43 16.74
N THR A 251 8.99 -30.75 16.24
CA THR A 251 10.00 -31.35 15.37
C THR A 251 10.94 -32.31 16.13
N PRO A 252 11.35 -33.44 15.51
CA PRO A 252 12.38 -34.32 16.06
C PRO A 252 13.78 -33.71 15.88
N SER A 253 14.67 -33.95 16.83
CA SER A 253 16.05 -33.44 16.76
C SER A 253 16.91 -34.25 15.81
N SER A 254 17.75 -33.56 15.02
CA SER A 254 18.80 -34.22 14.25
C SER A 254 19.98 -34.64 15.14
N PRO A 255 20.82 -35.61 14.71
CA PRO A 255 22.05 -35.95 15.41
C PRO A 255 22.97 -34.73 15.60
N PHE A 256 23.05 -33.87 14.59
CA PHE A 256 23.81 -32.62 14.64
C PHE A 256 23.26 -31.68 15.74
N ALA A 257 21.96 -31.42 15.74
CA ALA A 257 21.32 -30.56 16.74
C ALA A 257 21.53 -31.08 18.17
N LEU A 258 21.39 -32.39 18.38
CA LEU A 258 21.68 -33.03 19.68
C LEU A 258 23.11 -32.81 20.12
N SER A 259 24.07 -33.02 19.22
CA SER A 259 25.50 -32.87 19.51
C SER A 259 25.89 -31.42 19.80
N LEU A 260 25.35 -30.48 19.02
CA LEU A 260 25.56 -29.04 19.19
C LEU A 260 24.93 -28.54 20.50
N ALA A 261 23.70 -28.94 20.81
CA ALA A 261 23.03 -28.54 22.06
C ALA A 261 23.82 -29.00 23.30
N LYS A 262 24.34 -30.24 23.29
CA LYS A 262 25.22 -30.75 24.36
C LYS A 262 26.47 -29.90 24.53
N TYR A 263 27.09 -29.52 23.42
CA TYR A 263 28.30 -28.71 23.44
C TYR A 263 28.01 -27.29 23.94
N LEU A 264 26.94 -26.65 23.45
CA LEU A 264 26.49 -25.33 23.92
C LEU A 264 26.26 -25.35 25.43
N HIS A 265 25.59 -26.38 25.95
CA HIS A 265 25.44 -26.58 27.38
C HIS A 265 26.79 -26.76 28.10
N SER A 266 27.72 -27.55 27.55
CA SER A 266 29.01 -27.80 28.21
C SER A 266 29.92 -26.57 28.28
N ILE A 267 29.74 -25.59 27.38
CA ILE A 267 30.45 -24.31 27.44
C ILE A 267 29.65 -23.21 28.16
N GLY A 268 28.46 -23.54 28.69
CA GLY A 268 27.59 -22.60 29.40
C GLY A 268 26.99 -21.52 28.50
N ALA A 269 26.81 -21.80 27.21
CA ALA A 269 26.16 -20.90 26.27
C ALA A 269 24.67 -20.77 26.63
N LYS A 270 24.21 -19.53 26.81
CA LYS A 270 22.84 -19.23 27.22
C LYS A 270 22.05 -18.60 26.10
N MET A 271 20.79 -19.03 25.96
CA MET A 271 19.81 -18.41 25.08
C MET A 271 18.77 -17.68 25.94
N TYR A 272 18.70 -16.37 25.80
CA TYR A 272 17.69 -15.54 26.47
C TYR A 272 16.52 -15.31 25.52
N GLY A 273 15.31 -15.50 26.02
CA GLY A 273 14.10 -15.31 25.22
C GLY A 273 12.87 -15.03 26.05
N ALA A 274 11.74 -14.99 25.37
CA ALA A 274 10.42 -14.84 25.97
C ALA A 274 9.48 -15.93 25.45
N PHE A 275 8.53 -16.38 26.28
CA PHE A 275 7.60 -17.46 25.89
C PHE A 275 6.71 -17.14 24.69
N TRP A 276 6.47 -15.85 24.41
CA TRP A 276 5.66 -15.38 23.27
C TRP A 276 6.48 -15.00 22.03
N CYS A 277 7.80 -15.19 22.06
CA CYS A 277 8.71 -14.79 20.98
C CYS A 277 8.72 -15.86 19.86
N SER A 278 8.25 -15.50 18.67
CA SER A 278 8.22 -16.41 17.50
C SER A 278 9.61 -16.90 17.12
N HIS A 279 10.60 -16.00 17.02
CA HIS A 279 11.99 -16.36 16.71
C HIS A 279 12.64 -17.26 17.77
N CYS A 280 12.21 -17.14 19.03
CA CYS A 280 12.68 -18.00 20.10
C CYS A 280 12.11 -19.42 19.97
N LEU A 281 10.87 -19.54 19.47
CA LEU A 281 10.27 -20.82 19.11
C LEU A 281 10.92 -21.40 17.86
N GLU A 282 11.12 -20.60 16.81
CA GLU A 282 11.78 -21.02 15.57
C GLU A 282 13.20 -21.53 15.85
N GLN A 283 13.98 -20.82 16.66
CA GLN A 283 15.29 -21.29 17.13
C GLN A 283 15.22 -22.64 17.84
N LYS A 284 14.23 -22.85 18.72
CA LYS A 284 14.02 -24.11 19.44
C LYS A 284 13.56 -25.24 18.51
N GLU A 285 12.71 -24.95 17.54
CA GLU A 285 12.28 -25.90 16.51
C GLU A 285 13.44 -26.29 15.58
N MET A 286 14.38 -25.39 15.27
CA MET A 286 15.60 -25.77 14.55
C MET A 286 16.41 -26.84 15.29
N PHE A 287 16.48 -26.77 16.62
CA PHE A 287 17.12 -27.81 17.43
C PHE A 287 16.29 -29.09 17.53
N GLY A 288 14.97 -28.96 17.59
CA GLY A 288 14.05 -30.08 17.80
C GLY A 288 13.88 -30.47 19.27
N ARG A 289 12.89 -31.33 19.53
CA ARG A 289 12.32 -31.61 20.85
C ARG A 289 13.31 -32.13 21.89
N GLU A 290 14.24 -33.00 21.50
CA GLU A 290 15.24 -33.62 22.37
C GLU A 290 16.46 -32.72 22.61
N ALA A 291 16.91 -31.98 21.59
CA ALA A 291 18.06 -31.10 21.69
C ALA A 291 17.71 -29.79 22.40
N ALA A 292 16.53 -29.22 22.14
CA ALA A 292 16.08 -27.99 22.80
C ALA A 292 15.98 -28.13 24.33
N LYS A 293 15.70 -29.33 24.85
CA LYS A 293 15.70 -29.62 26.29
C LYS A 293 17.09 -29.55 26.93
N GLN A 294 18.14 -29.57 26.13
CA GLN A 294 19.53 -29.51 26.59
C GLN A 294 20.09 -28.08 26.53
N LEU A 295 19.35 -27.13 25.95
CA LEU A 295 19.78 -25.73 25.90
C LEU A 295 19.63 -25.07 27.26
N ASP A 296 20.62 -24.25 27.64
CA ASP A 296 20.51 -23.35 28.78
C ASP A 296 19.66 -22.12 28.41
N TYR A 297 18.36 -22.35 28.27
CA TYR A 297 17.37 -21.31 27.99
C TYR A 297 16.99 -20.53 29.24
N VAL A 298 17.06 -19.20 29.17
CA VAL A 298 16.61 -18.29 30.22
C VAL A 298 15.32 -17.60 29.75
N GLU A 299 14.21 -17.94 30.41
CA GLU A 299 12.93 -17.27 30.22
C GLU A 299 12.94 -15.92 30.94
N CYS A 300 12.86 -14.82 30.18
CA CYS A 300 12.92 -13.49 30.76
C CYS A 300 11.62 -13.05 31.44
N PHE A 301 10.50 -13.75 31.20
CA PHE A 301 9.19 -13.44 31.75
C PHE A 301 8.42 -14.70 32.19
N PRO A 302 8.93 -15.42 33.22
CA PRO A 302 8.36 -16.69 33.65
C PRO A 302 6.96 -16.56 34.26
N ASP A 303 6.60 -15.37 34.75
CA ASP A 303 5.31 -15.08 35.38
C ASP A 303 4.26 -14.54 34.38
N GLY A 304 4.55 -14.58 33.09
CA GLY A 304 3.71 -13.97 32.07
C GLY A 304 4.13 -12.53 31.73
N TYR A 305 3.52 -11.99 30.68
CA TYR A 305 3.74 -10.61 30.27
C TYR A 305 2.58 -9.73 30.71
N ARG A 306 2.88 -8.55 31.24
CA ARG A 306 1.91 -7.48 31.47
C ARG A 306 2.54 -6.12 31.21
N THR A 307 1.76 -5.13 30.80
CA THR A 307 2.26 -3.77 30.58
C THR A 307 3.05 -3.26 31.80
N GLY A 308 4.29 -2.81 31.59
CA GLY A 308 5.17 -2.30 32.65
C GLY A 308 5.87 -3.38 33.48
N ILE A 309 5.71 -4.66 33.15
CA ILE A 309 6.51 -5.73 33.75
C ILE A 309 7.98 -5.56 33.37
N LYS A 310 8.87 -5.81 34.32
CA LYS A 310 10.30 -5.89 34.07
C LYS A 310 10.67 -7.35 33.82
N MET A 311 11.70 -7.56 33.00
CA MET A 311 12.34 -8.86 32.89
C MET A 311 12.87 -9.30 34.26
N ILE A 312 13.09 -10.59 34.46
CA ILE A 312 13.79 -11.07 35.65
C ILE A 312 15.23 -10.49 35.71
N ASP A 313 15.78 -10.39 36.92
CA ASP A 313 17.11 -9.81 37.15
C ASP A 313 18.20 -10.48 36.29
N ALA A 314 18.12 -11.81 36.08
CA ALA A 314 19.05 -12.52 35.21
C ALA A 314 19.13 -11.98 33.77
N CYS A 315 18.03 -11.47 33.21
CA CYS A 315 18.01 -10.86 31.88
C CYS A 315 18.40 -9.37 31.91
N ILE A 316 18.08 -8.67 33.00
CA ILE A 316 18.48 -7.26 33.18
C ILE A 316 19.99 -7.17 33.36
N ASP A 317 20.56 -8.00 34.23
CA ASP A 317 21.99 -8.06 34.54
C ASP A 317 22.81 -8.49 33.31
N ALA A 318 22.24 -9.38 32.49
CA ALA A 318 22.80 -9.78 31.20
C ALA A 318 22.62 -8.71 30.09
N LYS A 319 21.95 -7.58 30.37
CA LYS A 319 21.70 -6.46 29.45
C LYS A 319 21.04 -6.90 28.14
N ILE A 320 20.02 -7.75 28.23
CA ILE A 320 19.29 -8.22 27.06
C ILE A 320 18.42 -7.09 26.49
N GLU A 321 18.68 -6.71 25.23
CA GLU A 321 17.94 -5.65 24.52
C GLU A 321 16.85 -6.19 23.59
N GLY A 322 16.91 -7.48 23.23
CA GLY A 322 15.97 -8.14 22.33
C GLY A 322 16.03 -9.67 22.41
N PHE A 323 15.10 -10.34 21.73
CA PHE A 323 14.99 -11.80 21.75
C PHE A 323 14.92 -12.41 20.34
N PRO A 324 15.44 -13.65 20.16
CA PRO A 324 16.34 -14.32 21.09
C PRO A 324 17.70 -13.61 21.13
N THR A 325 18.40 -13.74 22.25
CA THR A 325 19.79 -13.30 22.38
C THR A 325 20.62 -14.45 22.92
N TRP A 326 21.73 -14.76 22.25
CA TRP A 326 22.70 -15.74 22.68
C TRP A 326 23.87 -15.06 23.39
N ILE A 327 24.28 -15.62 24.53
CA ILE A 327 25.56 -15.30 25.16
C ILE A 327 26.43 -16.55 25.11
N ILE A 328 27.46 -16.49 24.27
CA ILE A 328 28.36 -17.62 23.98
C ILE A 328 29.80 -17.14 24.17
N ASN A 329 30.55 -17.73 25.09
CA ASN A 329 31.93 -17.32 25.41
C ASN A 329 32.03 -15.79 25.65
N GLU A 330 31.11 -15.24 26.45
CA GLU A 330 30.97 -13.80 26.76
C GLU A 330 30.63 -12.88 25.56
N LYS A 331 30.45 -13.44 24.36
CA LYS A 331 29.98 -12.69 23.19
C LYS A 331 28.46 -12.70 23.14
N VAL A 332 27.89 -11.52 22.96
CA VAL A 332 26.46 -11.32 22.75
C VAL A 332 26.16 -11.40 21.25
N VAL A 333 25.24 -12.28 20.87
CA VAL A 333 24.75 -12.40 19.49
C VAL A 333 23.23 -12.30 19.52
N SER A 334 22.70 -11.32 18.79
CA SER A 334 21.27 -11.03 18.76
C SER A 334 20.61 -11.72 17.56
N GLY A 335 19.37 -12.18 17.76
CA GLY A 335 18.55 -12.80 16.72
C GLY A 335 18.66 -14.32 16.69
N GLU A 336 17.80 -14.91 15.87
CA GLU A 336 17.87 -16.34 15.54
C GLU A 336 19.07 -16.62 14.63
N LEU A 337 19.66 -17.80 14.80
CA LEU A 337 20.85 -18.23 14.09
C LEU A 337 20.63 -19.66 13.59
N GLU A 338 21.05 -19.89 12.35
CA GLU A 338 21.10 -21.23 11.78
C GLU A 338 22.08 -22.11 12.59
N LEU A 339 21.79 -23.40 12.73
CA LEU A 339 22.62 -24.30 13.54
C LEU A 339 24.12 -24.32 13.14
N PRO A 340 24.49 -24.28 11.84
CA PRO A 340 25.89 -24.19 11.44
C PRO A 340 26.57 -22.87 11.87
N GLU A 341 25.81 -21.77 11.92
CA GLU A 341 26.33 -20.49 12.39
C GLU A 341 26.54 -20.52 13.91
N LEU A 342 25.60 -21.09 14.67
CA LEU A 342 25.79 -21.34 16.10
C LEU A 342 27.01 -22.23 16.38
N ALA A 343 27.22 -23.26 15.56
CA ALA A 343 28.42 -24.10 15.65
C ALA A 343 29.70 -23.27 15.43
N GLN A 344 29.72 -22.43 14.40
CA GLN A 344 30.86 -21.57 14.10
C GLN A 344 31.16 -20.58 15.24
N VAL A 345 30.13 -19.89 15.75
CA VAL A 345 30.28 -18.87 16.80
C VAL A 345 30.67 -19.48 18.14
N SER A 346 30.17 -20.68 18.44
CA SER A 346 30.52 -21.42 19.67
C SER A 346 31.88 -22.12 19.60
N GLY A 347 32.50 -22.16 18.43
CA GLY A 347 33.72 -22.94 18.19
C GLY A 347 33.48 -24.44 18.21
N TYR A 348 32.24 -24.88 18.01
CA TYR A 348 31.90 -26.29 17.89
C TYR A 348 32.59 -26.88 16.66
N SER A 349 33.43 -27.88 16.90
CA SER A 349 33.98 -28.74 15.84
C SER A 349 33.23 -30.06 15.94
N GLU A 350 32.53 -30.42 14.87
CA GLU A 350 31.77 -31.66 14.81
C GLU A 350 32.69 -32.85 15.16
N PRO A 351 32.34 -33.69 16.15
CA PRO A 351 33.09 -34.92 16.37
C PRO A 351 32.88 -35.78 15.13
N VAL A 352 33.97 -36.06 14.40
CA VAL A 352 33.97 -37.01 13.28
C VAL A 352 33.37 -38.31 13.81
N GLN A 353 32.12 -38.63 13.43
CA GLN A 353 31.56 -39.92 13.78
C GLN A 353 32.36 -40.99 13.04
N PRO A 354 32.91 -42.01 13.72
CA PRO A 354 33.43 -43.18 13.02
C PRO A 354 32.27 -43.83 12.27
N SER A 355 32.46 -43.96 10.96
CA SER A 355 31.60 -44.60 9.97
C SER A 355 31.16 -46.01 10.35
#